data_AF-A0A8R1IX32-F1
#
_entry.id   AF-A0A8R1IX32-F1
#
_cell.length_a   1.000
_cell.length_b   1.000
_cell.length_c   1.000
_cell.angle_alpha   90.00
_cell.angle_beta   90.00
_cell.angle_gamma   90.00
#
_symmetry.space_group_name_H-M   'P 1'
#
loop_
_entity.id
_entity.type
_entity.pdbx_description
1 polymer ?
#
loop_
_entity_poly.entity_id
_entity_poly.type
_entity_poly.pdbx_seq_one_letter_code
_entity_poly.pdbx_strand_id
1 'polypeptide(L)'
;TKMVQTGEPSARPQLKFGENMRITVAASQGGRRYMEDRCVVHTERGDHGELLWTFVGVFDGHGGEHASEYVRRHLLMNITKNHKFESDEDEDILEAIRQGFLVTHEQMRHVYGK
;
A
#
# COMPACT_ATOMS: atom_id res chain seq x y z
N THR A 1 -41.71 -40.76 -15.27
CA THR A 1 -41.42 -39.33 -15.09
C THR A 1 -40.15 -39.19 -14.28
N LYS A 2 -39.01 -38.86 -14.91
CA LYS A 2 -37.74 -38.65 -14.18
C LYS A 2 -37.73 -37.22 -13.63
N MET A 3 -37.54 -37.10 -12.33
CA MET A 3 -37.45 -35.82 -11.63
C MET A 3 -36.19 -35.08 -12.08
N VAL A 4 -36.34 -33.83 -12.50
CA VAL A 4 -35.24 -32.90 -12.72
C VAL A 4 -34.74 -32.46 -11.34
N GLN A 5 -33.50 -32.81 -11.01
CA GLN A 5 -32.80 -32.20 -9.88
C GLN A 5 -32.47 -30.76 -10.27
N THR A 6 -33.18 -29.81 -9.69
CA THR A 6 -32.80 -28.40 -9.67
C THR A 6 -31.73 -28.23 -8.61
N GLY A 7 -30.48 -28.55 -8.96
CA GLY A 7 -29.33 -28.16 -8.14
C GLY A 7 -29.22 -26.64 -8.16
N GLU A 8 -29.21 -26.02 -6.99
CA GLU A 8 -28.91 -24.59 -6.86
C GLU A 8 -27.55 -24.31 -7.55
N PRO A 9 -27.41 -23.21 -8.30
CA PRO A 9 -26.14 -22.88 -8.91
C PRO A 9 -25.09 -22.76 -7.80
N SER A 10 -24.02 -23.56 -7.92
CA SER A 10 -22.79 -23.47 -7.15
C SER A 10 -22.51 -22.02 -6.79
N ALA A 11 -22.32 -21.74 -5.50
CA ALA A 11 -21.94 -20.43 -4.98
C ALA A 11 -20.89 -19.80 -5.91
N ARG A 12 -21.07 -18.51 -6.23
CA ARG A 12 -20.15 -17.76 -7.11
C ARG A 12 -18.72 -18.07 -6.68
N PRO A 13 -17.81 -18.44 -7.61
CA PRO A 13 -16.41 -18.70 -7.25
C PRO A 13 -15.89 -17.49 -6.48
N GLN A 14 -15.20 -17.75 -5.37
CA GLN A 14 -14.61 -16.69 -4.55
C GLN A 14 -13.78 -15.79 -5.45
N LEU A 15 -14.03 -14.48 -5.36
CA LEU A 15 -13.22 -13.48 -6.04
C LEU A 15 -11.78 -13.64 -5.56
N LYS A 16 -10.91 -14.18 -6.43
CA LYS A 16 -9.47 -14.13 -6.22
C LYS A 16 -8.99 -12.74 -6.60
N PHE A 17 -8.88 -11.87 -5.60
CA PHE A 17 -8.17 -10.61 -5.77
C PHE A 17 -6.70 -10.90 -6.12
N GLY A 18 -6.13 -10.16 -7.09
CA GLY A 18 -4.68 -10.19 -7.34
C GLY A 18 -4.17 -11.02 -8.53
N GLU A 19 -4.96 -11.88 -9.17
CA GLU A 19 -4.48 -12.64 -10.34
C GLU A 19 -4.24 -11.75 -11.59
N ASN A 20 -4.92 -10.60 -11.69
CA ASN A 20 -4.85 -9.68 -12.84
C ASN A 20 -4.73 -8.20 -12.44
N MET A 21 -4.10 -7.88 -11.31
CA MET A 21 -3.89 -6.49 -10.91
C MET A 21 -2.82 -5.84 -11.80
N ARG A 22 -3.19 -4.79 -12.54
CA ARG A 22 -2.28 -3.96 -13.34
C ARG A 22 -2.28 -2.54 -12.79
N ILE A 23 -1.10 -2.04 -12.46
CA ILE A 23 -0.92 -0.69 -11.93
C ILE A 23 0.05 0.06 -12.83
N THR A 24 -0.26 1.31 -13.13
CA THR A 24 0.62 2.23 -13.85
C THR A 24 0.67 3.53 -13.06
N VAL A 25 1.84 4.14 -13.01
CA VAL A 25 2.08 5.39 -12.30
C VAL A 25 2.47 6.46 -13.31
N ALA A 26 1.85 7.63 -13.21
CA ALA A 26 2.21 8.81 -13.98
C ALA A 26 2.25 10.02 -13.05
N ALA A 27 3.28 10.84 -13.19
CA ALA A 27 3.43 12.10 -12.47
C ALA A 27 3.90 13.19 -13.45
N SER A 28 3.41 14.41 -13.27
CA SER A 28 3.74 15.54 -14.14
C SER A 28 3.88 16.80 -13.31
N GLN A 29 5.01 17.50 -13.47
CA GLN A 29 5.27 18.78 -12.80
C GLN A 29 4.30 19.88 -13.23
N GLY A 30 3.76 19.76 -14.46
CA GLY A 30 2.98 20.81 -15.07
C GLY A 30 3.72 22.16 -15.07
N GLY A 31 3.02 23.23 -14.77
CA GLY A 31 3.58 24.60 -14.72
C GLY A 31 4.25 24.98 -13.40
N ARG A 32 4.46 24.04 -12.46
CA ARG A 32 5.12 24.33 -11.18
C ARG A 32 6.62 24.49 -11.38
N ARG A 33 7.26 25.22 -10.46
CA ARG A 33 8.72 25.43 -10.49
C ARG A 33 9.51 24.17 -10.19
N TYR A 34 8.99 23.33 -9.30
CA TYR A 34 9.60 22.07 -8.85
C TYR A 34 8.53 20.98 -8.77
N MET A 35 8.92 19.73 -8.99
CA MET A 35 8.08 18.55 -8.79
C MET A 35 8.28 18.03 -7.35
N GLU A 36 7.39 18.43 -6.45
CA GLU A 36 7.47 18.02 -5.04
C GLU A 36 6.67 16.73 -4.76
N ASP A 37 5.75 16.33 -5.64
CA ASP A 37 5.02 15.07 -5.45
C ASP A 37 5.94 13.86 -5.64
N ARG A 38 5.59 12.81 -4.91
CA ARG A 38 6.25 11.50 -4.95
C ARG A 38 5.22 10.40 -4.98
N CYS A 39 5.56 9.29 -5.61
CA CYS A 39 4.70 8.12 -5.67
C CYS A 39 5.52 6.84 -5.49
N VAL A 40 4.87 5.79 -5.03
CA VAL A 40 5.45 4.46 -4.90
C VAL A 40 4.38 3.41 -5.17
N VAL A 41 4.79 2.35 -5.87
CA VAL A 41 4.03 1.12 -6.00
C VAL A 41 4.98 0.00 -5.58
N HIS A 42 4.55 -0.80 -4.62
CA HIS A 42 5.26 -1.97 -4.16
C HIS A 42 4.28 -3.13 -4.08
N THR A 43 4.64 -4.26 -4.67
CA THR A 43 3.84 -5.49 -4.65
C THR A 43 4.68 -6.57 -4.02
N GLU A 44 4.19 -7.10 -2.90
CA GLU A 44 4.77 -8.27 -2.26
C GLU A 44 4.19 -9.53 -2.90
N ARG A 45 5.08 -10.48 -3.21
CA ARG A 45 4.71 -11.76 -3.81
C ARG A 45 5.28 -12.89 -2.97
N GLY A 46 4.52 -13.95 -2.81
CA GLY A 46 5.00 -15.14 -2.14
C GLY A 46 5.89 -15.98 -3.04
N ASP A 47 6.38 -17.09 -2.50
CA ASP A 47 7.39 -17.94 -3.14
C ASP A 47 6.93 -18.55 -4.47
N HIS A 48 5.62 -18.68 -4.67
CA HIS A 48 5.04 -19.22 -5.90
C HIS A 48 4.54 -18.13 -6.86
N GLY A 49 4.89 -16.86 -6.58
CA GLY A 49 4.55 -15.69 -7.40
C GLY A 49 3.13 -15.16 -7.19
N GLU A 50 2.38 -15.72 -6.25
CA GLU A 50 1.09 -15.22 -5.80
C GLU A 50 1.23 -13.79 -5.27
N LEU A 51 0.26 -12.93 -5.59
CA LEU A 51 0.23 -11.57 -5.06
C LEU A 51 -0.28 -11.64 -3.61
N LEU A 52 0.57 -11.29 -2.65
CA LEU A 52 0.20 -11.26 -1.24
C LEU A 52 -0.50 -9.95 -0.91
N TRP A 53 0.15 -8.83 -1.19
CA TRP A 53 -0.42 -7.51 -1.00
C TRP A 53 0.26 -6.48 -1.92
N THR A 54 -0.33 -5.29 -2.00
CA THR A 54 0.24 -4.18 -2.77
C THR A 54 0.05 -2.88 -2.02
N PHE A 55 1.14 -2.14 -1.86
CA PHE A 55 1.16 -0.79 -1.31
C PHE A 55 1.27 0.21 -2.45
N VAL A 56 0.34 1.17 -2.48
CA VAL A 56 0.36 2.31 -3.40
C VAL A 56 0.33 3.59 -2.58
N GLY A 57 1.34 4.43 -2.75
CA GLY A 57 1.44 5.72 -2.07
C GLY A 57 1.57 6.85 -3.08
N VAL A 58 0.84 7.95 -2.84
CA VAL A 58 0.98 9.24 -3.52
C VAL A 58 1.14 10.29 -2.42
N PHE A 59 2.20 11.07 -2.52
CA PHE A 59 2.62 12.03 -1.50
C PHE A 59 2.79 13.39 -2.14
N ASP A 60 1.86 14.31 -1.87
CA ASP A 60 1.92 15.71 -2.31
C ASP A 60 2.88 16.47 -1.40
N GLY A 61 3.98 16.98 -1.96
CA GLY A 61 5.00 17.72 -1.22
C GLY A 61 4.68 19.22 -1.20
N HIS A 62 4.99 19.88 -0.09
CA HIS A 62 4.85 21.34 0.01
C HIS A 62 5.94 21.94 0.91
N GLY A 63 6.56 23.03 0.46
CA GLY A 63 7.63 23.72 1.21
C GLY A 63 8.99 23.02 1.09
N GLY A 64 9.20 22.28 0.00
CA GLY A 64 10.37 21.44 -0.26
C GLY A 64 10.00 19.97 -0.49
N GLU A 65 10.83 19.25 -1.24
CA GLU A 65 10.60 17.84 -1.58
C GLU A 65 10.98 16.85 -0.47
N HIS A 66 11.64 17.30 0.59
CA HIS A 66 12.24 16.40 1.58
C HIS A 66 11.22 15.52 2.30
N ALA A 67 10.03 16.05 2.63
CA ALA A 67 9.00 15.27 3.33
C ALA A 67 8.43 14.17 2.44
N SER A 68 7.98 14.51 1.24
CA SER A 68 7.40 13.56 0.29
C SER A 68 8.43 12.51 -0.14
N GLU A 69 9.69 12.89 -0.34
CA GLU A 69 10.77 11.96 -0.65
C GLU A 69 11.10 11.04 0.53
N TYR A 70 11.12 11.55 1.77
CA TYR A 70 11.37 10.72 2.95
C TYR A 70 10.26 9.69 3.15
N VAL A 71 9.00 10.13 3.08
CA VAL A 71 7.83 9.23 3.22
C VAL A 71 7.87 8.15 2.13
N ARG A 72 8.15 8.51 0.87
CA ARG A 72 8.26 7.56 -0.25
C ARG A 72 9.25 6.43 0.02
N ARG A 73 10.37 6.74 0.69
CA ARG A 73 11.46 5.79 0.94
C ARG A 73 11.28 4.95 2.20
N HIS A 74 10.57 5.46 3.20
CA HIS A 74 10.61 4.90 4.56
C HIS A 74 9.26 4.43 5.10
N LEU A 75 8.14 5.00 4.63
CA LEU A 75 6.84 4.73 5.23
C LEU A 75 6.47 3.25 5.16
N LEU A 76 6.56 2.64 3.97
CA LEU A 76 6.19 1.23 3.80
C LEU A 76 6.99 0.33 4.74
N MET A 77 8.31 0.49 4.78
CA MET A 77 9.18 -0.29 5.67
C MET A 77 8.80 -0.11 7.15
N ASN A 78 8.47 1.11 7.57
CA ASN A 78 8.07 1.36 8.96
C ASN A 78 6.70 0.76 9.30
N ILE A 79 5.78 0.69 8.33
CA ILE A 79 4.50 0.00 8.48
C ILE A 79 4.74 -1.52 8.59
N THR A 80 5.44 -2.12 7.63
CA THR A 80 5.59 -3.58 7.53
C THR A 80 6.52 -4.18 8.58
N LYS A 81 7.43 -3.38 9.15
CA LYS A 81 8.28 -3.82 10.27
C LYS A 81 7.49 -4.03 11.58
N ASN A 82 6.29 -3.48 11.68
CA ASN A 82 5.43 -3.72 12.84
C ASN A 82 4.78 -5.10 12.72
N HIS A 83 5.02 -5.98 13.69
CA HIS A 83 4.45 -7.35 13.73
C HIS A 83 2.93 -7.40 13.57
N LYS A 84 2.21 -6.32 13.94
CA LYS A 84 0.76 -6.20 13.75
C LYS A 84 0.34 -6.15 12.27
N PHE A 85 1.24 -5.82 11.35
CA PHE A 85 0.95 -5.78 9.93
C PHE A 85 0.65 -7.18 9.35
N GLU A 86 1.18 -8.23 9.97
CA GLU A 86 0.95 -9.63 9.57
C GLU A 86 -0.29 -10.24 10.25
N SER A 87 -1.05 -9.44 11.02
CA SER A 87 -2.26 -9.89 11.71
C SER A 87 -3.42 -10.07 10.73
N ASP A 88 -4.29 -11.04 11.01
CA ASP A 88 -5.57 -11.22 10.30
C ASP A 88 -6.66 -10.24 10.79
N GLU A 89 -6.39 -9.48 11.86
CA GLU A 89 -7.34 -8.52 12.44
C GLU A 89 -7.12 -7.11 11.89
N ASP A 90 -8.16 -6.52 11.28
CA ASP A 90 -8.10 -5.19 10.65
C ASP A 90 -7.58 -4.10 11.61
N GLU A 91 -7.98 -4.13 12.88
CA GLU A 91 -7.55 -3.14 13.88
C GLU A 91 -6.04 -3.18 14.15
N ASP A 92 -5.42 -4.34 14.07
CA ASP A 92 -3.97 -4.48 14.21
C ASP A 92 -3.24 -3.90 12.99
N ILE A 93 -3.75 -4.17 11.78
CA ILE A 93 -3.21 -3.60 10.55
C ILE A 93 -3.34 -2.06 10.56
N LEU A 94 -4.48 -1.53 11.00
CA LEU A 94 -4.70 -0.09 11.15
C LEU A 94 -3.72 0.52 12.15
N GLU A 95 -3.48 -0.14 13.28
CA GLU A 95 -2.49 0.29 14.26
C GLU A 95 -1.06 0.24 13.70
N ALA A 96 -0.72 -0.79 12.92
CA ALA A 96 0.58 -0.88 12.23
C ALA A 96 0.80 0.30 11.28
N ILE A 97 -0.22 0.65 10.49
CA ILE A 97 -0.20 1.82 9.61
C ILE A 97 0.01 3.10 10.43
N ARG A 98 -0.82 3.31 11.47
CA ARG A 98 -0.75 4.50 12.33
C ARG A 98 0.64 4.68 12.94
N GLN A 99 1.22 3.60 13.48
CA GLN A 99 2.57 3.62 14.05
C GLN A 99 3.65 3.84 12.99
N GLY A 100 3.50 3.26 11.79
CA GLY A 100 4.40 3.51 10.68
C GLY A 100 4.50 4.98 10.30
N PHE A 101 3.38 5.71 10.31
CA PHE A 101 3.36 7.17 10.10
C PHE A 101 4.08 7.92 11.21
N LEU A 102 3.80 7.60 12.49
CA LEU A 102 4.44 8.27 13.64
C LEU A 102 5.95 8.06 13.65
N VAL A 103 6.40 6.82 13.44
CA VAL A 103 7.83 6.49 13.37
C VAL A 103 8.49 7.20 12.20
N THR A 104 7.87 7.23 11.03
CA THR A 104 8.40 7.92 9.85
C THR A 104 8.54 9.42 10.11
N HIS A 105 7.55 10.03 10.77
CA HIS A 105 7.61 11.45 11.16
C HIS A 105 8.77 11.72 12.12
N GLU A 106 8.88 10.93 13.19
CA GLU A 106 9.97 11.11 14.16
C GLU A 106 11.34 10.90 13.53
N GLN A 107 11.53 9.86 12.71
CA GLN A 107 12.80 9.64 12.02
C GLN A 107 13.15 10.81 11.09
N MET A 108 12.18 11.32 10.31
CA MET A 108 12.39 12.50 9.48
C MET A 108 12.79 13.72 10.33
N ARG A 109 12.12 13.94 11.46
CA ARG A 109 12.42 15.03 12.39
C ARG A 109 13.85 14.94 12.93
N HIS A 110 14.41 13.75 13.15
CA HIS A 110 15.81 13.61 13.55
C HIS A 110 16.80 13.87 12.41
N VAL A 111 16.40 13.62 11.15
CA VAL A 111 17.26 13.86 9.98
C VAL A 111 17.30 15.33 9.57
N TYR A 112 16.15 16.02 9.62
CA TYR A 112 15.98 17.39 9.09
C TYR A 112 15.63 18.44 10.14
N GLY A 113 15.26 18.03 11.36
CA GLY A 113 15.04 18.94 12.48
C GLY A 113 16.39 19.44 13.02
N LYS A 114 16.55 20.75 13.07
CA LYS A 114 17.66 21.41 13.77
C LYS A 114 17.39 21.49 15.26
#